data_AF-A0A8C5DND6-F1
#
_entry.id   AF-A0A8C5DND6-F1
#
_cell.length_a   1.000
_cell.length_b   1.000
_cell.length_c   1.000
_cell.angle_alpha   90.00
_cell.angle_beta   90.00
_cell.angle_gamma   90.00
#
_symmetry.space_group_name_H-M   'P 1'
#
loop_
_entity.id
_entity.type
_entity.pdbx_description
1 polymer ?
#
loop_
_entity_poly.entity_id
_entity_poly.type
_entity_poly.pdbx_seq_one_letter_code
_entity_poly.pdbx_strand_id
1 'polypeptide(L)'
;MKMRVLSVFVLVLCTGALGVQVKVGDKSFPLEAVKQLKALMDVDVNESVKAKANVVAVCRNPLLPQVFQPVCQQKEAAFVLSRLVHIITPVDPCEICAYPSCYGCM
;
A
#
# COMPACT_ATOMS: atom_id res chain seq x y z
N MET A 1 7.64 28.03 -24.89
CA MET A 1 7.00 27.95 -23.55
C MET A 1 5.67 27.19 -23.64
N LYS A 2 5.67 25.84 -23.67
CA LYS A 2 4.41 25.06 -23.63
C LYS A 2 4.56 23.62 -23.07
N MET A 3 5.69 23.30 -22.43
CA MET A 3 5.97 21.94 -21.92
C MET A 3 6.08 21.88 -20.38
N ARG A 4 6.33 23.01 -19.73
CA ARG A 4 6.38 23.09 -18.25
C ARG A 4 4.99 23.05 -17.61
N VAL A 5 3.96 23.49 -18.34
CA VAL A 5 2.59 23.55 -17.80
C VAL A 5 1.95 22.16 -17.75
N LEU A 6 2.20 21.29 -18.75
CA LEU A 6 1.72 19.90 -18.73
C LEU A 6 2.35 19.09 -17.59
N SER A 7 3.66 19.25 -17.37
CA SER A 7 4.36 18.51 -16.30
C SER A 7 3.85 18.87 -14.91
N VAL A 8 3.49 20.13 -14.68
CA VAL A 8 2.92 20.59 -13.41
C VAL A 8 1.46 20.15 -13.27
N PHE A 9 0.68 20.13 -14.36
CA PHE A 9 -0.71 19.66 -14.30
C PHE A 9 -0.82 18.17 -13.94
N VAL A 10 0.10 17.33 -14.42
CA VAL A 10 0.16 15.89 -14.04
C VAL A 10 0.55 15.71 -12.57
N LEU A 11 1.48 16.52 -12.05
CA LEU A 11 1.88 16.47 -10.64
C LEU A 11 0.79 16.99 -9.69
N VAL A 12 -0.02 17.96 -10.13
CA VAL A 12 -1.10 18.58 -9.33
C VAL A 12 -2.41 17.79 -9.38
N LEU A 13 -2.68 17.00 -10.42
CA LEU A 13 -3.87 16.12 -10.46
C LEU A 13 -3.75 14.92 -9.50
N CYS A 14 -2.54 14.55 -9.05
CA CYS A 14 -2.32 13.49 -8.06
C CYS A 14 -2.51 13.93 -6.60
N THR A 15 -2.74 15.22 -6.31
CA THR A 15 -3.12 15.66 -4.96
C THR A 15 -4.62 15.54 -4.69
N GLY A 16 -5.41 15.08 -5.68
CA GLY A 16 -6.87 15.13 -5.71
C GLY A 16 -7.63 13.96 -5.08
N ALA A 17 -6.97 13.02 -4.41
CA ALA A 17 -7.65 12.11 -3.50
C ALA A 17 -7.11 12.39 -2.10
N LEU A 18 -7.90 13.05 -1.26
CA LEU A 18 -7.77 13.00 0.20
C LEU A 18 -8.09 11.57 0.66
N GLY A 19 -7.30 10.61 0.18
CA GLY A 19 -7.42 9.20 0.49
C GLY A 19 -6.74 8.94 1.82
N VAL A 20 -7.34 8.05 2.61
CA VAL A 20 -6.73 7.60 3.85
C VAL A 20 -5.37 6.97 3.53
N GLN A 21 -4.35 7.34 4.29
CA GLN A 21 -3.01 6.79 4.19
C GLN A 21 -2.73 5.85 5.34
N VAL A 22 -2.09 4.72 5.06
CA VAL A 22 -1.65 3.75 6.07
C VAL A 22 -0.16 3.93 6.33
N LYS A 23 0.21 4.12 7.60
CA LYS A 23 1.58 4.38 8.03
C LYS A 23 2.18 3.19 8.78
N VAL A 24 3.40 2.81 8.39
CA VAL A 24 4.23 1.81 9.06
C VAL A 24 5.62 2.40 9.28
N GLY A 25 5.96 2.69 10.55
CA GLY A 25 7.16 3.46 10.88
C GLY A 25 7.11 4.84 10.23
N ASP A 26 8.16 5.20 9.48
CA ASP A 26 8.23 6.48 8.77
C ASP A 26 7.67 6.46 7.33
N LYS A 27 7.10 5.32 6.91
CA LYS A 27 6.59 5.12 5.55
C LYS A 27 5.07 5.22 5.52
N SER A 28 4.53 5.96 4.57
CA SER A 28 3.10 6.12 4.34
C SER A 28 2.72 5.62 2.95
N PHE A 29 1.58 4.93 2.87
CA PHE A 29 1.07 4.35 1.63
C PHE A 29 -0.43 4.65 1.49
N PRO A 30 -0.95 4.88 0.28
CA PRO A 30 -2.38 5.10 0.08
C PRO A 30 -3.18 3.81 0.38
N LEU A 31 -4.32 3.94 1.06
CA LEU A 31 -5.18 2.81 1.46
C LEU A 31 -5.55 1.93 0.27
N GLU A 32 -5.86 2.52 -0.89
CA GLU A 32 -6.21 1.81 -2.11
C GLU A 32 -5.09 0.88 -2.57
N ALA A 33 -3.83 1.32 -2.50
CA ALA A 33 -2.71 0.45 -2.83
C ALA A 33 -2.54 -0.66 -1.79
N VAL A 34 -2.79 -0.38 -0.51
CA VAL A 34 -2.71 -1.40 0.56
C VAL A 34 -3.81 -2.46 0.41
N LYS A 35 -5.02 -2.07 -0.03
CA LYS A 35 -6.09 -3.01 -0.40
C LYS A 35 -5.70 -3.89 -1.58
N GLN A 36 -5.10 -3.32 -2.62
CA GLN A 36 -4.56 -4.10 -3.74
C GLN A 36 -3.46 -5.06 -3.28
N LEU A 37 -2.56 -4.62 -2.40
CA LEU A 37 -1.54 -5.48 -1.79
C LEU A 37 -2.17 -6.64 -1.02
N LYS A 38 -3.21 -6.37 -0.20
CA LYS A 38 -3.97 -7.41 0.49
C LYS A 38 -4.59 -8.40 -0.48
N ALA A 39 -5.25 -7.94 -1.54
CA ALA A 39 -5.81 -8.82 -2.56
C ALA A 39 -4.73 -9.73 -3.19
N LEU A 40 -3.54 -9.19 -3.50
CA LEU A 40 -2.43 -9.99 -4.00
C LEU A 40 -1.89 -10.99 -2.97
N MET A 41 -1.94 -10.66 -1.68
CA MET A 41 -1.52 -11.54 -0.60
C MET A 41 -2.58 -12.60 -0.22
N ASP A 42 -3.86 -12.30 -0.44
CA ASP A 42 -5.02 -13.17 -0.19
C ASP A 42 -5.35 -14.09 -1.40
N VAL A 43 -4.73 -13.91 -2.58
CA VAL A 43 -4.92 -14.86 -3.71
C VAL A 43 -4.18 -16.20 -3.47
N ASP A 44 -3.28 -16.27 -2.49
CA ASP A 44 -2.65 -17.51 -1.99
C ASP A 44 -3.44 -18.16 -0.83
N VAL A 45 -4.78 -18.09 -0.86
CA VAL A 45 -5.64 -18.74 0.14
C VAL A 45 -5.71 -20.24 -0.13
N ASN A 46 -4.70 -20.94 0.39
CA ASN A 46 -4.91 -22.18 1.11
C ASN A 46 -4.20 -22.03 2.46
N GLU A 47 -5.03 -21.79 3.49
CA GLU A 47 -4.80 -22.14 4.89
C GLU A 47 -3.45 -21.77 5.53
N SER A 48 -3.51 -20.69 6.33
CA SER A 48 -2.92 -20.59 7.67
C SER A 48 -1.40 -20.72 7.88
N VAL A 49 -0.53 -20.88 6.87
CA VAL A 49 0.92 -21.13 7.11
C VAL A 49 1.94 -20.19 6.44
N LYS A 50 1.59 -19.25 5.53
CA LYS A 50 2.67 -18.59 4.75
C LYS A 50 2.58 -17.07 4.46
N ALA A 51 2.22 -16.26 5.44
CA ALA A 51 2.39 -14.79 5.34
C ALA A 51 3.86 -14.36 5.04
N LYS A 52 4.87 -15.14 5.47
CA LYS A 52 6.30 -14.85 5.19
C LYS A 52 6.79 -15.29 3.80
N ALA A 53 6.22 -16.33 3.21
CA ALA A 53 6.71 -16.83 1.91
C ALA A 53 6.11 -16.08 0.72
N ASN A 54 5.02 -15.35 0.94
CA ASN A 54 4.33 -14.65 -0.12
C ASN A 54 5.03 -13.34 -0.53
N VAL A 55 5.90 -12.77 0.30
CA VAL A 55 6.48 -11.44 0.02
C VAL A 55 7.35 -11.43 -1.24
N VAL A 56 8.15 -12.48 -1.48
CA VAL A 56 8.97 -12.58 -2.71
C VAL A 56 8.10 -12.75 -3.95
N ALA A 57 6.98 -13.49 -3.83
CA ALA A 57 6.02 -13.66 -4.92
C ALA A 57 5.27 -12.35 -5.22
N VAL A 58 4.81 -11.66 -4.17
CA VAL A 58 4.19 -10.33 -4.22
C VAL A 58 5.13 -9.31 -4.86
N CYS A 59 6.41 -9.29 -4.47
CA CYS A 59 7.41 -8.38 -5.03
C CYS A 59 7.74 -8.67 -6.51
N ARG A 60 7.49 -9.88 -7.00
CA ARG A 60 7.64 -10.27 -8.42
C ARG A 60 6.33 -10.20 -9.19
N ASN A 61 5.21 -9.89 -8.53
CA ASN A 61 3.91 -9.85 -9.17
C ASN A 61 3.81 -8.60 -10.05
N PRO A 62 3.50 -8.73 -11.35
CA PRO A 62 3.38 -7.58 -12.26
C PRO A 62 2.22 -6.63 -11.89
N LEU A 63 1.25 -7.10 -11.10
CA LEU A 63 0.14 -6.31 -10.60
C LEU A 63 0.46 -5.56 -9.30
N LEU A 64 1.68 -5.69 -8.77
CA LEU A 64 2.09 -4.99 -7.56
C LEU A 64 2.06 -3.47 -7.78
N PRO A 65 1.36 -2.70 -6.92
CA PRO A 65 1.38 -1.25 -7.00
C PRO A 65 2.80 -0.68 -6.93
N GLN A 66 3.11 0.27 -7.82
CA GLN A 66 4.47 0.83 -7.96
C GLN A 66 5.02 1.45 -6.67
N VAL A 67 4.13 1.92 -5.78
CA VAL A 67 4.48 2.48 -4.46
C VAL A 67 5.20 1.47 -3.55
N PHE A 68 5.06 0.16 -3.77
CA PHE A 68 5.74 -0.88 -2.99
C PHE A 68 7.07 -1.35 -3.58
N GLN A 69 7.40 -0.97 -4.82
CA GLN A 69 8.67 -1.35 -5.45
C GLN A 69 9.90 -0.96 -4.62
N PRO A 70 9.99 0.26 -4.04
CA PRO A 70 11.10 0.63 -3.16
C PRO A 70 11.14 -0.17 -1.86
N VAL A 71 9.99 -0.69 -1.39
CA VAL A 71 9.90 -1.52 -0.19
C VAL A 71 10.47 -2.91 -0.48
N CYS A 72 10.18 -3.48 -1.65
CA CYS A 72 10.69 -4.78 -2.08
C CYS A 72 12.22 -4.89 -2.17
N GLN A 73 12.92 -3.76 -2.28
CA GLN A 73 14.38 -3.69 -2.29
C GLN A 73 15.00 -3.65 -0.88
N GLN A 74 14.17 -3.48 0.16
CA GLN A 74 14.62 -3.37 1.55
C GLN A 74 14.65 -4.74 2.24
N LYS A 75 15.53 -4.89 3.24
CA LYS A 75 15.61 -6.13 4.03
C LYS A 75 14.33 -6.35 4.84
N GLU A 76 13.66 -5.26 5.22
CA GLU A 76 12.44 -5.22 6.01
C GLU A 76 11.17 -5.33 5.15
N ALA A 77 11.28 -5.59 3.83
CA ALA A 77 10.14 -5.68 2.91
C ALA A 77 9.02 -6.58 3.45
N ALA A 78 9.42 -7.76 3.93
CA ALA A 78 8.48 -8.74 4.44
C ALA A 78 7.75 -8.26 5.69
N PHE A 79 8.44 -7.52 6.56
CA PHE A 79 7.83 -6.93 7.74
C PHE A 79 6.85 -5.82 7.34
N VAL A 80 7.27 -4.89 6.50
CA VAL A 80 6.46 -3.73 6.10
C VAL A 80 5.19 -4.16 5.37
N LEU A 81 5.30 -5.02 4.35
CA LEU A 81 4.15 -5.46 3.55
C LEU A 81 3.16 -6.29 4.38
N SER A 82 3.66 -7.22 5.20
CA SER A 82 2.81 -7.98 6.11
C SER A 82 2.10 -7.09 7.13
N ARG A 83 2.80 -6.08 7.67
CA ARG A 83 2.23 -5.12 8.62
C ARG A 83 1.12 -4.30 7.99
N LEU A 84 1.31 -3.83 6.76
CA LEU A 84 0.31 -3.07 6.01
C LEU A 84 -0.99 -3.86 5.81
N VAL A 85 -0.89 -5.12 5.36
CA VAL A 85 -2.06 -6.00 5.20
C VAL A 85 -2.72 -6.31 6.54
N HIS A 86 -1.92 -6.50 7.59
CA HIS A 86 -2.45 -6.73 8.94
C HIS A 86 -3.22 -5.51 9.47
N ILE A 87 -2.76 -4.28 9.22
CA ILE A 87 -3.46 -3.07 9.67
C ILE A 87 -4.87 -2.96 9.06
N ILE A 88 -5.04 -3.35 7.80
CA ILE A 88 -6.33 -3.28 7.10
C ILE A 88 -7.18 -4.56 7.25
N THR A 89 -6.75 -5.50 8.10
CA THR A 89 -7.45 -6.78 8.35
C THR A 89 -7.80 -6.90 9.84
N PRO A 90 -9.06 -7.23 10.22
CA PRO A 90 -10.25 -7.49 9.40
C PRO A 90 -11.00 -6.20 8.98
N VAL A 91 -11.81 -6.29 7.91
CA VAL A 91 -12.63 -5.23 7.24
C VAL A 91 -12.19 -3.79 7.51
N ASP A 92 -11.21 -3.35 6.73
CA ASP A 92 -10.87 -1.95 6.42
C ASP A 92 -11.10 -0.92 7.54
N PRO A 93 -10.48 -1.06 8.72
CA PRO A 93 -10.60 -0.09 9.81
C PRO A 93 -10.07 1.29 9.43
N CYS A 94 -9.28 1.38 8.34
CA CYS A 94 -8.88 2.65 7.74
C CYS A 94 -9.98 3.35 6.94
N GLU A 95 -11.03 2.67 6.47
CA GLU A 95 -12.18 3.35 5.83
C GLU A 95 -13.01 4.14 6.83
N ILE A 96 -13.17 3.59 8.04
CA ILE A 96 -13.88 4.24 9.16
C ILE A 96 -12.94 4.98 10.11
N CYS A 97 -11.66 5.12 9.75
CA CYS A 97 -10.67 5.85 10.53
C CYS A 97 -10.52 5.37 11.98
N ALA A 98 -10.76 4.09 12.22
CA ALA A 98 -10.78 3.47 13.55
C ALA A 98 -9.41 2.91 13.99
N TYR A 99 -8.36 3.11 13.19
CA TYR A 99 -7.03 2.58 13.49
C TYR A 99 -5.96 3.68 13.42
N PRO A 100 -5.05 3.79 14.41
CA PRO A 100 -4.11 4.91 14.56
C PRO A 100 -3.02 4.98 13.48
N SER A 101 -2.84 3.91 12.72
CA SER A 101 -1.98 3.88 11.53
C SER A 101 -2.64 4.50 10.30
N CYS A 102 -3.92 4.85 10.35
CA CYS A 102 -4.66 5.47 9.24
C CYS A 102 -4.66 6.99 9.42
N TYR A 103 -4.21 7.74 8.41
CA TYR A 103 -4.00 9.18 8.42
C TYR A 103 -4.76 9.83 7.25
N GLY A 104 -5.03 11.13 7.33
CA GLY A 104 -5.76 11.83 6.27
C GLY A 104 -7.29 11.65 6.33
N CYS A 105 -7.78 11.08 7.43
CA CYS A 105 -9.18 11.11 7.80
C CYS A 105 -9.61 12.54 8.16
N MET A 106 -10.76 12.99 7.66
CA MET A 106 -11.39 14.27 8.02
C MET A 106 -12.20 14.17 9.30
#